data_AF-A0A9P5PFT9-F1
#
_entry.id   AF-A0A9P5PFT9-F1
#
_cell.length_a   1.000
_cell.length_b   1.000
_cell.length_c   1.000
_cell.angle_alpha   90.00
_cell.angle_beta   90.00
_cell.angle_gamma   90.00
#
_symmetry.space_group_name_H-M   'P 1'
#
loop_
_entity.id
_entity.type
_entity.pdbx_description
1 polymer ?
#
loop_
_entity_poly.entity_id
_entity_poly.type
_entity_poly.pdbx_seq_one_letter_code
_entity_poly.pdbx_strand_id
1 'polypeptide(L)'
;MLANYDYRLKYPEDERYHELDAEARVWWVYVDEATAFDNDVIKEMGASLDILLVFAGLFSTVLTTFAVETSKSLSRDPNRSAPTTVDFWVNGLWFTSLTIALSVALFAVLAKQWLRQYMSNVTGTPRERAFIRQFRFDGLEKWHVRLLIGMLPILVHLALILFLAGLVIFL
;
A
#
# COMPACT_ATOMS: atom_id res chain seq x y z
N MET A 1 15.16 13.25 13.74
CA MET A 1 14.83 13.24 15.17
C MET A 1 15.84 12.31 15.83
N LEU A 2 17.07 12.78 16.12
CA LEU A 2 18.08 11.96 16.80
C LEU A 2 17.80 12.04 18.30
N ALA A 3 16.91 11.19 18.80
CA ALA A 3 16.88 10.93 20.23
C ALA A 3 18.27 10.43 20.63
N ASN A 4 18.80 10.99 21.71
CA ASN A 4 20.14 10.78 22.23
C ASN A 4 20.35 9.34 22.73
N TYR A 5 20.37 8.36 21.83
CA TYR A 5 20.71 6.98 22.14
C TYR A 5 22.22 6.87 22.20
N ASP A 6 22.78 6.92 23.40
CA ASP A 6 24.19 6.59 23.59
C ASP A 6 24.40 5.08 23.42
N TYR A 7 24.66 4.67 22.19
CA TYR A 7 24.96 3.27 21.86
C TYR A 7 26.20 2.72 22.58
N ARG A 8 27.03 3.58 23.21
CA ARG A 8 28.18 3.14 24.02
C ARG A 8 27.73 2.45 25.31
N LEU A 9 26.53 2.78 25.80
CA LEU A 9 25.94 2.13 26.97
C LEU A 9 25.29 0.79 26.62
N LYS A 10 24.75 0.66 25.40
CA LYS A 10 24.04 -0.55 24.94
C LYS A 10 25.00 -1.61 24.39
N TYR A 11 26.06 -1.18 23.69
CA TYR A 11 27.06 -2.06 23.09
C TYR A 11 28.46 -1.61 23.52
N PRO A 12 29.22 -2.46 24.26
CA PRO A 12 30.58 -2.12 24.69
C PRO A 12 31.54 -2.01 23.51
N GLU A 13 32.68 -1.32 23.69
CA GLU A 13 33.71 -1.25 22.65
C GLU A 13 34.28 -2.63 22.34
N ASP A 14 34.48 -2.90 21.04
CA ASP A 14 35.08 -4.14 20.58
C ASP A 14 36.57 -4.17 20.97
N GLU A 15 37.14 -5.36 21.12
CA GLU A 15 38.58 -5.50 21.29
C GLU A 15 39.32 -4.93 20.07
N ARG A 16 40.51 -4.34 20.30
CA ARG A 16 41.31 -3.77 19.21
C ARG A 16 41.55 -4.84 18.15
N TYR A 17 41.30 -4.49 16.88
CA TYR A 17 41.33 -5.36 15.69
C TYR A 17 40.12 -6.29 15.46
N HIS A 18 39.13 -6.31 16.36
CA HIS A 18 37.89 -7.09 16.22
C HIS A 18 36.68 -6.25 15.78
N GLU A 19 36.87 -4.96 15.47
CA GLU A 19 35.82 -4.01 15.07
C GLU A 19 35.09 -4.36 13.76
N LEU A 20 35.62 -5.31 12.98
CA LEU A 20 35.04 -5.75 11.70
C LEU A 20 34.47 -7.16 11.75
N ASP A 21 34.53 -7.82 12.90
CA ASP A 21 34.02 -9.17 13.08
C ASP A 21 32.50 -9.23 12.84
N ALA A 22 32.00 -10.46 12.60
CA ALA A 22 30.59 -10.66 12.31
C ALA A 22 29.66 -10.21 13.45
N GLU A 23 30.17 -10.17 14.68
CA GLU A 23 29.48 -9.73 15.91
C GLU A 23 29.91 -8.33 16.39
N ALA A 24 30.73 -7.61 15.62
CA ALA A 24 31.25 -6.31 16.01
C ALA A 24 30.12 -5.31 16.30
N ARG A 25 30.38 -4.40 17.24
CA ARG A 25 29.44 -3.38 17.71
C ARG A 25 28.80 -2.60 16.58
N VAL A 26 29.55 -2.27 15.53
CA VAL A 26 29.05 -1.49 14.38
C VAL A 26 27.82 -2.15 13.73
N TRP A 27 27.81 -3.48 13.62
CA TRP A 27 26.69 -4.21 13.01
C TRP A 27 25.46 -4.21 13.91
N TRP A 28 25.65 -4.31 15.22
CA TRP A 28 24.56 -4.19 16.18
C TRP A 28 23.92 -2.81 16.16
N VAL A 29 24.73 -1.75 16.19
CA VAL A 29 24.25 -0.37 16.08
C VAL A 29 23.51 -0.16 14.76
N TYR A 30 24.09 -0.61 13.65
CA TYR A 30 23.46 -0.52 12.34
C TYR A 30 22.10 -1.22 12.31
N VAL A 31 22.01 -2.48 12.77
CA VAL A 31 20.75 -3.25 12.77
C VAL A 31 19.69 -2.57 13.62
N ASP A 32 20.06 -2.04 14.78
CA ASP A 32 19.13 -1.36 15.69
C ASP A 32 18.56 -0.09 15.06
N GLU A 33 19.44 0.78 14.53
CA GLU A 33 19.05 2.03 13.87
C GLU A 33 18.24 1.77 12.59
N ALA A 34 18.69 0.81 11.77
CA ALA A 34 18.00 0.41 10.56
C ALA A 34 16.61 -0.16 10.85
N THR A 35 16.47 -0.95 11.91
CA THR A 35 15.17 -1.50 12.32
C THR A 35 14.25 -0.40 12.83
N ALA A 36 14.75 0.57 13.59
CA ALA A 36 13.96 1.73 14.01
C ALA A 36 13.44 2.53 12.81
N PHE A 37 14.33 2.85 11.87
CA PHE A 37 13.98 3.53 10.64
C PHE A 37 12.95 2.75 9.80
N ASP A 38 13.18 1.44 9.59
CA ASP A 38 12.29 0.60 8.80
C ASP A 38 10.90 0.49 9.44
N ASN A 39 10.83 0.38 10.77
CA ASN A 39 9.57 0.36 11.51
C ASN A 39 8.76 1.64 11.28
N ASP A 40 9.40 2.81 11.35
CA ASP A 40 8.72 4.10 11.16
C ASP A 40 8.17 4.21 9.73
N VAL A 41 9.01 3.91 8.74
CA VAL A 41 8.64 3.91 7.31
C VAL A 41 7.47 2.98 7.05
N ILE A 42 7.55 1.74 7.54
CA ILE A 42 6.58 0.70 7.22
C ILE A 42 5.27 0.92 7.97
N LYS A 43 5.32 1.49 9.17
CA LYS A 43 4.12 1.92 9.90
C LYS A 43 3.34 2.98 9.11
N GLU A 44 4.03 3.99 8.57
CA GLU A 44 3.39 5.04 7.76
C GLU A 44 2.80 4.47 6.46
N MET A 45 3.56 3.66 5.73
CA MET A 45 3.11 3.00 4.51
C MET A 45 1.92 2.08 4.80
N GLY A 46 2.00 1.29 5.86
CA GLY A 46 0.93 0.39 6.30
C GLY A 46 -0.36 1.13 6.65
N ALA A 47 -0.26 2.25 7.38
CA ALA A 47 -1.42 3.08 7.69
C ALA A 47 -2.09 3.65 6.44
N SER A 48 -1.30 4.11 5.47
CA SER A 48 -1.81 4.61 4.19
C SER A 48 -2.56 3.54 3.40
N LEU A 49 -2.01 2.31 3.36
CA LEU A 49 -2.67 1.16 2.73
C LEU A 49 -3.97 0.78 3.43
N ASP A 50 -4.03 0.88 4.76
CA ASP A 50 -5.25 0.61 5.53
C ASP A 50 -6.37 1.60 5.21
N ILE A 51 -6.04 2.88 5.06
CA ILE A 51 -7.00 3.90 4.61
C ILE A 51 -7.55 3.57 3.22
N LEU A 52 -6.68 3.18 2.29
CA LEU A 52 -7.09 2.80 0.93
C LEU A 52 -8.04 1.60 0.93
N LEU A 53 -7.79 0.59 1.77
CA LEU A 53 -8.64 -0.59 1.87
C LEU A 53 -10.02 -0.26 2.46
N VAL A 54 -10.07 0.61 3.48
CA VAL A 54 -11.34 1.12 4.02
C VAL A 54 -12.13 1.85 2.92
N PHE A 55 -11.46 2.74 2.19
CA PHE A 55 -12.11 3.45 1.09
C PHE A 55 -12.63 2.50 0.02
N ALA A 56 -11.83 1.52 -0.41
CA ALA A 56 -12.25 0.54 -1.42
C ALA A 56 -13.48 -0.27 -0.94
N GLY A 57 -13.54 -0.63 0.34
CA GLY A 57 -14.69 -1.29 0.93
C GLY A 57 -15.95 -0.41 0.88
N LEU A 58 -15.84 0.84 1.31
CA LEU A 58 -16.96 1.80 1.28
C LEU A 58 -17.40 2.16 -0.15
N PHE A 59 -16.45 2.30 -1.08
CA PHE A 59 -16.76 2.57 -2.47
C PHE A 59 -17.51 1.39 -3.10
N SER A 60 -17.07 0.16 -2.81
CA SER A 60 -17.75 -1.06 -3.29
C SER A 60 -19.18 -1.18 -2.75
N THR A 61 -19.43 -0.85 -1.48
CA THR A 61 -20.79 -0.90 -0.91
C THR A 61 -21.71 0.12 -1.56
N VAL A 62 -21.27 1.38 -1.65
CA VAL A 62 -22.05 2.45 -2.31
C VAL A 62 -22.34 2.07 -3.76
N LEU A 63 -21.31 1.65 -4.51
CA LEU A 63 -21.48 1.25 -5.91
C LEU A 63 -22.42 0.07 -6.07
N THR A 64 -22.34 -0.94 -5.20
CA THR A 64 -23.23 -2.11 -5.24
C THR A 64 -24.69 -1.70 -5.03
N THR A 65 -24.96 -0.79 -4.08
CA THR A 65 -26.32 -0.27 -3.87
C THR A 65 -26.84 0.44 -5.12
N PHE A 66 -26.05 1.32 -5.72
CA PHE A 66 -26.44 2.01 -6.96
C PHE A 66 -26.64 1.04 -8.13
N ALA A 67 -25.75 0.06 -8.31
CA ALA A 67 -25.87 -0.94 -9.36
C ALA A 67 -27.17 -1.76 -9.23
N VAL A 68 -27.59 -2.10 -8.00
CA VAL A 68 -28.86 -2.77 -7.74
C VAL A 68 -30.05 -1.87 -8.09
N GLU A 69 -29.99 -0.59 -7.72
CA GLU A 69 -31.06 0.36 -8.01
C GLU A 69 -31.21 0.61 -9.52
N THR A 70 -30.10 0.81 -10.23
CA THR A 70 -30.09 0.98 -11.69
C THR A 70 -30.55 -0.28 -12.41
N SER A 71 -30.14 -1.47 -11.96
CA SER A 71 -30.62 -2.75 -12.52
C SER A 71 -32.14 -2.92 -12.37
N LYS A 72 -32.69 -2.56 -11.21
CA LYS A 72 -34.14 -2.54 -10.99
C LYS A 72 -34.84 -1.53 -11.88
N SER A 73 -34.31 -0.31 -11.99
CA SER A 73 -34.86 0.74 -12.86
C SER A 73 -34.89 0.30 -14.33
N LEU A 74 -33.83 -0.38 -14.80
CA LEU A 74 -33.74 -0.93 -16.16
C LEU A 74 -34.72 -2.09 -16.38
N SER A 75 -34.99 -2.93 -15.38
CA SER A 75 -35.82 -4.13 -15.50
C SER A 75 -37.33 -3.88 -15.34
N ARG A 76 -37.74 -2.75 -14.73
CA ARG A 76 -39.12 -2.55 -14.28
C ARG A 76 -40.08 -2.04 -15.36
N ASP A 77 -39.59 -1.69 -16.54
CA ASP A 77 -40.42 -1.05 -17.56
C ASP A 77 -40.61 -1.95 -18.81
N PRO A 78 -41.71 -2.71 -18.89
CA PRO A 78 -42.01 -3.57 -20.04
C PRO A 78 -42.28 -2.80 -21.34
N ASN A 79 -42.40 -1.46 -21.26
CA ASN A 79 -42.57 -0.57 -22.42
C ASN A 79 -41.32 0.25 -22.75
N ARG A 80 -40.19 0.04 -22.06
CA ARG A 80 -38.95 0.77 -22.34
C ARG A 80 -38.34 0.31 -23.67
N SER A 81 -38.22 1.24 -24.60
CA SER A 81 -37.45 1.08 -25.84
C SER A 81 -36.00 0.69 -25.55
N ALA A 82 -35.36 -0.01 -26.49
CA ALA A 82 -34.00 -0.55 -26.37
C ALA A 82 -32.99 0.42 -25.71
N PRO A 83 -31.99 -0.10 -24.97
CA PRO A 83 -31.02 0.72 -24.23
C PRO A 83 -30.42 1.81 -25.12
N THR A 84 -30.42 3.03 -24.58
CA THR A 84 -29.91 4.22 -25.27
C THR A 84 -28.38 4.25 -25.24
N THR A 85 -27.75 5.01 -26.13
CA THR A 85 -26.28 5.20 -26.12
C THR A 85 -25.78 5.71 -24.76
N VAL A 86 -26.58 6.51 -24.05
CA VAL A 86 -26.26 7.04 -22.71
C VAL A 86 -26.17 5.91 -21.67
N ASP A 87 -27.08 4.92 -21.72
CA ASP A 87 -27.08 3.77 -20.82
C ASP A 87 -25.76 2.98 -20.95
N PHE A 88 -25.22 2.82 -22.15
CA PHE A 88 -23.93 2.14 -22.37
C PHE A 88 -22.74 2.92 -21.77
N TRP A 89 -22.70 4.25 -21.95
CA TRP A 89 -21.62 5.07 -21.41
C TRP A 89 -21.61 5.12 -19.88
N VAL A 90 -22.77 5.27 -19.25
CA VAL A 90 -22.90 5.27 -17.78
C VAL A 90 -22.42 3.93 -17.21
N ASN A 91 -22.90 2.81 -17.76
CA ASN A 91 -22.48 1.48 -17.32
C ASN A 91 -20.98 1.25 -17.53
N GLY A 92 -20.41 1.72 -18.64
CA GLY A 92 -18.97 1.66 -18.89
C GLY A 92 -18.16 2.48 -17.88
N LEU A 93 -18.61 3.69 -17.56
CA LEU A 93 -17.93 4.57 -16.59
C LEU A 93 -17.96 3.99 -15.18
N TRP A 94 -19.08 3.40 -14.78
CA TRP A 94 -19.19 2.73 -13.49
C TRP A 94 -18.36 1.45 -13.42
N PHE A 95 -18.39 0.61 -14.45
CA PHE A 95 -17.58 -0.62 -14.48
C PHE A 95 -16.08 -0.32 -14.47
N THR A 96 -15.63 0.71 -15.21
CA THR A 96 -14.22 1.14 -15.20
C THR A 96 -13.82 1.70 -13.84
N SER A 97 -14.65 2.53 -13.20
CA SER A 97 -14.40 3.03 -11.85
C SER A 97 -14.24 1.89 -10.84
N LEU A 98 -15.08 0.86 -10.92
CA LEU A 98 -15.01 -0.33 -10.07
C LEU A 98 -13.73 -1.12 -10.31
N THR A 99 -13.39 -1.34 -11.57
CA THR A 99 -12.19 -2.11 -11.94
C THR A 99 -10.93 -1.42 -11.42
N ILE A 100 -10.86 -0.10 -11.50
CA ILE A 100 -9.75 0.69 -10.93
C ILE A 100 -9.73 0.54 -9.40
N ALA A 101 -10.88 0.71 -8.73
CA ALA A 101 -10.96 0.60 -7.27
C ALA A 101 -10.54 -0.79 -6.75
N LEU A 102 -11.01 -1.87 -7.39
CA LEU A 102 -10.64 -3.25 -7.04
C LEU A 102 -9.16 -3.54 -7.32
N SER A 103 -8.64 -3.00 -8.43
CA SER A 103 -7.22 -3.12 -8.76
C SER A 103 -6.37 -2.43 -7.69
N VAL A 104 -6.73 -1.20 -7.27
CA VAL A 104 -6.03 -0.51 -6.17
C VAL A 104 -6.12 -1.29 -4.86
N ALA A 105 -7.28 -1.84 -4.52
CA ALA A 105 -7.44 -2.66 -3.33
C ALA A 105 -6.54 -3.90 -3.36
N LEU A 106 -6.46 -4.59 -4.51
CA LEU A 106 -5.58 -5.74 -4.70
C LEU A 106 -4.11 -5.35 -4.52
N PHE A 107 -3.66 -4.27 -5.18
CA PHE A 107 -2.29 -3.79 -5.02
C PHE A 107 -1.99 -3.35 -3.59
N ALA A 108 -2.95 -2.75 -2.89
CA ALA A 108 -2.78 -2.37 -1.49
C ALA A 108 -2.61 -3.60 -0.59
N VAL A 109 -3.37 -4.69 -0.81
CA VAL A 109 -3.19 -5.96 -0.10
C VAL A 109 -1.82 -6.57 -0.39
N LEU A 110 -1.41 -6.64 -1.66
CA LEU A 110 -0.10 -7.19 -2.06
C LEU A 110 1.05 -6.37 -1.47
N ALA A 111 0.96 -5.04 -1.50
CA ALA A 111 1.92 -4.15 -0.86
C ALA A 111 1.98 -4.43 0.65
N LYS A 112 0.85 -4.60 1.33
CA LYS A 112 0.81 -4.91 2.76
C LYS A 112 1.40 -6.29 3.08
N GLN A 113 1.21 -7.28 2.22
CA GLN A 113 1.85 -8.59 2.36
C GLN A 113 3.37 -8.48 2.19
N TRP A 114 3.81 -7.74 1.17
CA TRP A 114 5.22 -7.52 0.90
C TRP A 114 5.93 -6.76 2.04
N LEU A 115 5.32 -5.70 2.59
CA LEU A 115 5.86 -4.96 3.74
C LEU A 115 6.00 -5.84 4.99
N ARG A 116 5.03 -6.74 5.22
CA ARG A 116 5.13 -7.74 6.30
C ARG A 116 6.30 -8.69 6.08
N GLN A 117 6.51 -9.13 4.84
CA GLN A 117 7.63 -10.00 4.50
C GLN A 117 8.98 -9.29 4.61
N TYR A 118 9.06 -8.01 4.24
CA TYR A 118 10.25 -7.19 4.40
C TYR A 118 10.72 -7.14 5.87
N MET A 119 9.77 -7.00 6.81
CA MET A 119 10.03 -6.99 8.26
C MET A 119 10.17 -8.37 8.90
N SER A 120 10.10 -9.45 8.11
CA SER A 120 10.31 -10.78 8.67
C SER A 120 11.70 -10.88 9.30
N ASN A 121 11.72 -11.32 10.57
CA ASN A 121 12.96 -11.45 11.34
C ASN A 121 13.93 -12.38 10.63
N VAL A 122 15.17 -11.93 10.48
CA VAL A 122 16.27 -12.69 9.92
C VAL A 122 17.10 -13.26 11.07
N THR A 123 17.32 -14.56 11.09
CA THR A 123 18.22 -15.23 12.02
C THR A 123 19.66 -15.16 11.52
N GLY A 124 20.65 -15.13 12.43
CA GLY A 124 22.07 -15.07 12.08
C GLY A 124 22.85 -14.01 12.85
N THR A 125 24.12 -13.84 12.50
CA THR A 125 25.03 -12.82 13.06
C THR A 125 24.52 -11.41 12.69
N PRO A 126 24.81 -10.36 13.48
CA PRO A 126 24.34 -9.01 13.19
C PRO A 126 24.88 -8.49 11.86
N ARG A 127 26.08 -8.89 11.44
CA ARG A 127 26.63 -8.60 10.11
C ARG A 127 25.79 -9.19 8.98
N GLU A 128 25.41 -10.47 9.08
CA GLU A 128 24.54 -11.10 8.08
C GLU A 128 23.16 -10.45 8.03
N ARG A 129 22.57 -10.16 9.19
CA ARG A 129 21.29 -9.44 9.28
C ARG A 129 21.40 -8.05 8.63
N ALA A 130 22.48 -7.33 8.88
CA ALA A 130 22.75 -6.02 8.30
C ALA A 130 22.78 -6.08 6.76
N PHE A 131 23.51 -7.04 6.18
CA PHE A 131 23.58 -7.21 4.73
C PHE A 131 22.26 -7.63 4.11
N ILE A 132 21.54 -8.57 4.72
CA ILE A 132 20.24 -9.01 4.21
C ILE A 132 19.23 -7.86 4.25
N ARG A 133 19.20 -7.08 5.34
CA ARG A 133 18.37 -5.88 5.42
C ARG A 133 18.75 -4.87 4.34
N GLN A 134 20.05 -4.59 4.16
CA GLN A 134 20.50 -3.65 3.14
C GLN A 134 20.10 -4.11 1.74
N PHE A 135 20.26 -5.40 1.42
CA PHE A 135 19.80 -5.96 0.16
C PHE A 135 18.29 -5.79 -0.05
N ARG A 136 17.47 -6.02 0.99
CA ARG A 136 16.03 -5.77 0.95
C ARG A 136 15.72 -4.29 0.72
N PHE A 137 16.44 -3.40 1.39
CA PHE A 137 16.29 -1.94 1.29
C PHE A 137 16.67 -1.43 -0.11
N ASP A 138 17.80 -1.89 -0.66
CA ASP A 138 18.22 -1.58 -2.03
C ASP A 138 17.17 -2.05 -3.04
N GLY A 139 16.55 -3.21 -2.79
CA GLY A 139 15.38 -3.67 -3.53
C GLY A 139 14.21 -2.70 -3.45
N LEU A 140 13.85 -2.24 -2.26
CA LEU A 140 12.77 -1.27 -2.05
C LEU A 140 12.99 0.01 -2.86
N GLU A 141 14.21 0.53 -2.83
CA GLU A 141 14.61 1.75 -3.54
C GLU A 141 14.65 1.54 -5.05
N LYS A 142 15.31 0.47 -5.52
CA LYS A 142 15.42 0.16 -6.95
C LYS A 142 14.05 -0.03 -7.61
N TRP A 143 13.14 -0.73 -6.93
CA TRP A 143 11.77 -0.95 -7.42
C TRP A 143 10.84 0.23 -7.18
N HIS A 144 11.33 1.33 -6.57
CA HIS A 144 10.55 2.54 -6.29
C HIS A 144 9.22 2.24 -5.57
N VAL A 145 9.22 1.26 -4.67
CA VAL A 145 7.98 0.76 -4.02
C VAL A 145 7.24 1.87 -3.29
N ARG A 146 7.99 2.81 -2.70
CA ARG A 146 7.43 3.98 -2.02
C ARG A 146 6.66 4.90 -2.97
N LEU A 147 7.17 5.11 -4.18
CA LEU A 147 6.48 5.89 -5.21
C LEU A 147 5.21 5.16 -5.67
N LEU A 148 5.31 3.86 -5.93
CA LEU A 148 4.18 3.06 -6.41
C LEU A 148 3.02 3.07 -5.41
N ILE A 149 3.31 2.89 -4.12
CA ILE A 149 2.29 2.98 -3.05
C ILE A 149 1.75 4.41 -2.92
N GLY A 150 2.61 5.43 -3.07
CA GLY A 150 2.20 6.84 -3.06
C GLY A 150 1.28 7.25 -4.22
N MET A 151 1.28 6.51 -5.32
CA MET A 151 0.38 6.76 -6.47
C MET A 151 -1.01 6.12 -6.29
N LEU A 152 -1.14 5.06 -5.48
CA LEU A 152 -2.41 4.36 -5.29
C LEU A 152 -3.58 5.28 -4.87
N PRO A 153 -3.42 6.24 -3.94
CA PRO A 153 -4.49 7.18 -3.61
C PRO A 153 -4.98 7.97 -4.82
N ILE A 154 -4.09 8.37 -5.73
CA ILE A 154 -4.46 9.15 -6.92
C ILE A 154 -5.40 8.32 -7.82
N LEU A 155 -5.10 7.03 -7.99
CA LEU A 155 -5.97 6.12 -8.75
C LEU A 155 -7.35 5.96 -8.11
N VAL A 156 -7.42 5.94 -6.78
CA VAL A 156 -8.71 5.90 -6.04
C VAL A 156 -9.53 7.17 -6.28
N HIS A 157 -8.91 8.34 -6.22
CA HIS A 157 -9.61 9.60 -6.50
C HIS A 157 -10.08 9.65 -7.96
N LEU A 158 -9.28 9.15 -8.90
CA LEU A 158 -9.69 9.01 -10.30
C LEU A 158 -10.91 8.09 -10.46
N ALA A 159 -10.94 6.95 -9.77
CA ALA A 159 -12.10 6.06 -9.77
C ALA A 159 -13.35 6.77 -9.22
N LEU A 160 -13.21 7.54 -8.14
CA LEU A 160 -14.31 8.32 -7.58
C LEU A 160 -14.84 9.37 -8.57
N ILE A 161 -13.96 10.10 -9.25
CA ILE A 161 -14.34 11.10 -10.25
C ILE A 161 -15.09 10.45 -11.42
N LEU A 162 -14.61 9.30 -11.92
CA LEU A 162 -15.28 8.55 -12.98
C LEU A 162 -16.68 8.09 -12.55
N PHE A 163 -16.82 7.61 -11.32
CA PHE A 163 -18.12 7.19 -10.79
C PHE A 163 -19.10 8.38 -10.71
N LEU A 164 -18.65 9.50 -10.14
CA LEU A 164 -19.48 10.71 -10.00
C LEU A 164 -19.87 11.30 -11.36
N ALA A 165 -18.96 11.30 -12.34
CA ALA A 165 -19.30 11.71 -13.70
C ALA A 165 -20.40 10.84 -14.30
N GLY A 166 -20.36 9.52 -14.07
CA GLY A 166 -21.40 8.60 -14.53
C GLY A 166 -22.73 8.85 -13.82
N LEU A 167 -22.69 9.21 -12.53
CA LEU A 167 -23.88 9.59 -11.76
C LEU A 167 -24.53 10.87 -12.30
N VAL A 168 -23.73 11.89 -12.62
CA VAL A 168 -24.23 13.15 -13.21
C VAL A 168 -24.85 12.93 -14.59
N ILE A 169 -24.32 12.01 -15.39
CA ILE A 169 -24.89 11.66 -16.70
C ILE A 169 -26.18 10.84 -16.56
N PHE A 170 -26.30 10.05 -15.49
CA PHE A 170 -27.45 9.20 -15.22
C PHE A 170 -28.67 9.96 -14.66
N LEU A 171 -28.43 10.99 -13.84
CA LEU A 171 -29.45 11.89 -13.26
C LEU A 171 -30.08 12.82 -14.31
#